data_AF-A0A6B3G4M4-F1
#
_entry.id   AF-A0A6B3G4M4-F1
#
_cell.length_a   1.000
_cell.length_b   1.000
_cell.length_c   1.000
_cell.angle_alpha   90.00
_cell.angle_beta   90.00
_cell.angle_gamma   90.00
#
_symmetry.space_group_name_H-M   'P 1'
#
loop_
_entity.id
_entity.type
_entity.pdbx_description
1 polymer ?
#
loop_
_entity_poly.entity_id
_entity_poly.type
_entity_poly.pdbx_seq_one_letter_code
_entity_poly.pdbx_strand_id
1 'polypeptide(L)'
;MAAESPTDRTASSAPSAASLTASLADERVDHRFKALPPDAEGLTVGALAAERRNLFTGGFTTPVLALSAESVAHNLDLLETYAERHGLAFA
;
A
#
# COMPACT_ATOMS: atom_id res chain seq x y z
N MET A 1 13.23 10.25 47.34
CA MET A 1 11.87 9.73 47.09
C MET A 1 11.45 10.26 45.72
N ALA A 2 12.07 9.70 44.68
CA ALA A 2 11.48 8.80 43.70
C ALA A 2 11.20 9.59 42.41
N ALA A 3 12.20 9.61 41.53
CA ALA A 3 12.08 10.11 40.17
C ALA A 3 11.16 9.16 39.40
N GLU A 4 10.09 9.69 38.80
CA GLU A 4 9.29 8.93 37.84
C GLU A 4 10.19 8.46 36.69
N SER A 5 10.31 7.15 36.59
CA SER A 5 10.97 6.50 35.46
C SER A 5 10.13 6.75 34.21
N PRO A 6 10.73 7.10 33.05
CA PRO A 6 9.97 7.25 31.84
C PRO A 6 9.38 5.89 31.50
N THR A 7 8.05 5.83 31.45
CA THR A 7 7.29 4.65 31.08
C THR A 7 7.84 4.12 29.77
N ASP A 8 8.32 2.87 29.79
CA ASP A 8 8.61 2.07 28.61
C ASP A 8 7.32 1.98 27.79
N ARG A 9 7.15 2.94 26.88
CA ARG A 9 6.11 2.89 25.86
C ARG A 9 6.61 1.85 24.88
N THR A 10 6.36 0.58 25.20
CA THR A 10 6.51 -0.54 24.29
C THR A 10 5.96 -0.10 22.95
N ALA A 11 6.86 0.16 21.99
CA ALA A 11 6.49 0.62 20.68
C ALA A 11 5.63 -0.48 20.07
N SER A 12 4.32 -0.24 19.98
CA SER A 12 3.46 -1.05 19.14
C SER A 12 4.03 -0.89 17.73
N SER A 13 4.78 -1.87 17.25
CA SER A 13 5.30 -1.88 15.89
C SER A 13 4.11 -1.74 14.95
N ALA A 14 4.00 -0.59 14.28
CA ALA A 14 3.04 -0.45 13.21
C ALA A 14 3.30 -1.55 12.16
N PRO A 15 2.26 -2.10 11.53
CA PRO A 15 2.45 -3.05 10.44
C PRO A 15 3.29 -2.38 9.34
N SER A 16 4.33 -3.09 8.89
CA SER A 16 5.19 -2.60 7.80
C SER A 16 4.38 -2.51 6.50
N ALA A 17 4.80 -1.62 5.60
CA ALA A 17 4.14 -1.50 4.29
C ALA A 17 4.06 -2.85 3.56
N ALA A 18 5.12 -3.66 3.62
CA ALA A 18 5.15 -5.00 3.04
C ALA A 18 4.07 -5.93 3.63
N SER A 19 3.86 -5.91 4.95
CA SER A 19 2.83 -6.72 5.61
C SER A 19 1.40 -6.28 5.23
N LEU A 20 1.18 -4.98 5.06
CA LEU A 20 -0.09 -4.43 4.61
C LEU A 20 -0.38 -4.80 3.15
N THR A 21 0.63 -4.70 2.27
CA THR A 21 0.49 -5.10 0.87
C THR A 21 0.22 -6.60 0.73
N ALA A 22 0.89 -7.44 1.53
CA ALA A 22 0.62 -8.88 1.53
C ALA A 22 -0.82 -9.18 1.99
N SER A 23 -1.28 -8.53 3.07
CA SER A 23 -2.65 -8.69 3.55
C SER A 23 -3.70 -8.26 2.52
N LEU A 24 -3.45 -7.13 1.82
CA LEU A 24 -4.31 -6.66 0.74
C LEU A 24 -4.33 -7.63 -0.44
N ALA A 25 -3.18 -8.20 -0.81
CA ALA A 25 -3.08 -9.14 -1.93
C ALA A 25 -3.94 -10.41 -1.73
N ASP A 26 -4.15 -10.80 -0.47
CA ASP A 26 -4.98 -11.95 -0.09
C ASP A 26 -6.48 -11.61 0.00
N GLU A 27 -6.86 -10.32 0.01
CA GLU A 27 -8.27 -9.94 0.03
C GLU A 27 -8.99 -10.37 -1.25
N ARG A 28 -10.21 -10.89 -1.10
CA ARG A 28 -11.08 -11.19 -2.23
C ARG A 28 -11.69 -9.90 -2.79
N VAL A 29 -11.72 -9.83 -4.11
CA VAL A 29 -12.47 -8.81 -4.84
C VAL A 29 -13.96 -9.04 -4.60
N ASP A 30 -14.57 -8.08 -3.92
CA ASP A 30 -15.98 -8.04 -3.56
C ASP A 30 -16.52 -6.61 -3.71
N HIS A 31 -17.79 -6.40 -3.33
CA HIS A 31 -18.50 -5.12 -3.40
C HIS A 31 -17.82 -3.92 -2.69
N ARG A 32 -16.85 -4.16 -1.79
CA ARG A 32 -16.07 -3.09 -1.14
C ARG A 32 -15.12 -2.42 -2.14
N PHE A 33 -14.68 -3.16 -3.15
CA PHE A 33 -13.80 -2.64 -4.20
C PHE A 33 -14.62 -2.01 -5.32
N LYS A 34 -14.32 -0.75 -5.62
CA LYS A 34 -14.91 -0.02 -6.74
C LYS A 34 -13.99 -0.09 -7.95
N ALA A 35 -14.53 0.23 -9.12
CA ALA A 35 -13.77 0.39 -10.36
C ALA A 35 -13.08 -0.88 -10.90
N LEU A 36 -13.26 -2.05 -10.27
CA LEU A 36 -12.66 -3.29 -10.74
C LEU A 36 -13.45 -3.91 -11.91
N PRO A 37 -12.80 -4.77 -12.71
CA PRO A 37 -13.48 -5.50 -13.78
C PRO A 37 -14.61 -6.38 -13.22
N PRO A 38 -15.81 -6.40 -13.84
CA PRO A 38 -16.93 -7.22 -13.37
C PRO A 38 -16.64 -8.72 -13.31
N ASP A 39 -15.73 -9.20 -14.17
CA ASP A 39 -15.28 -10.59 -14.22
C ASP A 39 -14.20 -10.93 -13.19
N ALA A 40 -13.79 -9.97 -12.35
CA ALA A 40 -12.82 -10.20 -11.28
C ALA A 40 -13.45 -10.75 -10.00
N GLU A 41 -14.78 -10.89 -9.94
CA GLU A 41 -15.47 -11.43 -8.77
C GLU A 41 -14.96 -12.83 -8.41
N GLY A 42 -14.59 -13.02 -7.15
CA GLY A 42 -14.03 -14.28 -6.64
C GLY A 42 -12.51 -14.42 -6.77
N LEU A 43 -11.82 -13.55 -7.52
CA LEU A 43 -10.36 -13.44 -7.49
C LEU A 43 -9.88 -12.75 -6.21
N THR A 44 -8.62 -12.97 -5.85
CA THR A 44 -7.94 -12.08 -4.89
C THR A 44 -7.36 -10.86 -5.60
N VAL A 45 -7.12 -9.77 -4.86
CA VAL A 45 -6.46 -8.57 -5.39
C VAL A 45 -5.10 -8.91 -5.98
N GLY A 46 -4.33 -9.79 -5.33
CA GLY A 46 -3.03 -10.26 -5.82
C GLY A 46 -3.14 -11.05 -7.13
N ALA A 47 -4.15 -11.92 -7.26
CA ALA A 47 -4.39 -12.66 -8.50
C ALA A 47 -4.74 -11.72 -9.66
N LEU A 48 -5.66 -10.76 -9.44
CA LEU A 48 -6.02 -9.76 -10.44
C LEU A 48 -4.82 -8.87 -10.82
N ALA A 49 -3.98 -8.48 -9.86
CA ALA A 49 -2.78 -7.68 -10.11
C ALA A 49 -1.74 -8.45 -10.96
N ALA A 50 -1.59 -9.75 -10.74
CA ALA A 50 -0.68 -10.61 -11.50
C ALA A 50 -1.07 -10.73 -12.98
N GLU A 51 -2.35 -10.53 -13.32
CA GLU A 51 -2.81 -10.49 -14.72
C GLU A 51 -2.34 -9.25 -15.48
N ARG A 52 -1.90 -8.19 -14.78
CA ARG A 52 -1.36 -6.94 -15.36
C ARG A 52 -2.27 -6.35 -16.46
N ARG A 53 -3.58 -6.36 -16.21
CA ARG A 53 -4.58 -5.86 -17.15
C ARG A 53 -4.33 -4.39 -17.49
N ASN A 54 -4.57 -4.04 -18.76
CA ASN A 54 -4.50 -2.65 -19.20
C ASN A 54 -5.65 -1.83 -18.57
N LEU A 55 -5.38 -0.60 -18.13
CA LEU A 55 -6.38 0.25 -17.48
C LEU A 55 -7.60 0.55 -18.38
N PHE A 56 -7.39 0.70 -19.68
CA PHE A 56 -8.42 1.13 -20.63
C PHE A 56 -9.18 -0.03 -21.27
N THR A 57 -8.53 -1.18 -21.47
CA THR A 57 -9.13 -2.35 -22.13
C THR A 57 -9.35 -3.54 -21.19
N GLY A 58 -8.86 -3.47 -19.95
CA GLY A 58 -8.92 -4.54 -18.97
C GLY A 58 -10.22 -4.65 -18.19
N GLY A 59 -11.25 -3.89 -18.57
CA GLY A 59 -12.59 -3.96 -17.96
C GLY A 59 -12.80 -3.09 -16.71
N PHE A 60 -11.81 -2.29 -16.30
CA PHE A 60 -11.96 -1.35 -15.18
C PHE A 60 -13.10 -0.36 -15.45
N THR A 61 -13.91 -0.11 -14.43
CA THR A 61 -15.08 0.78 -14.51
C THR A 61 -14.75 2.17 -13.96
N THR A 62 -15.43 3.21 -14.43
CA THR A 62 -15.21 4.59 -13.97
C THR A 62 -16.25 5.00 -12.91
N PRO A 63 -15.89 5.90 -11.97
CA PRO A 63 -14.61 6.59 -11.82
C PRO A 63 -13.51 5.69 -11.21
N VAL A 64 -12.27 5.86 -11.68
CA VAL A 64 -11.09 5.11 -11.21
C VAL A 64 -9.97 6.08 -10.81
N LEU A 65 -9.24 5.74 -9.74
CA LEU A 65 -7.99 6.39 -9.37
C LEU A 65 -6.83 5.51 -9.82
N ALA A 66 -5.96 6.06 -10.67
CA ALA A 66 -4.76 5.38 -11.13
C ALA A 66 -3.51 6.09 -10.59
N LEU A 67 -2.57 5.31 -10.06
CA LEU A 67 -1.25 5.79 -9.68
C LEU A 67 -0.27 5.59 -10.84
N SER A 68 0.48 6.62 -11.18
CA SER A 68 1.64 6.48 -12.08
C SER A 68 2.76 5.79 -11.31
N ALA A 69 3.17 4.61 -11.76
CA ALA A 69 4.28 3.87 -11.15
C ALA A 69 5.58 4.70 -11.13
N GLU A 70 5.84 5.45 -12.22
CA GLU A 70 7.00 6.35 -12.32
C GLU A 70 6.94 7.47 -11.27
N SER A 71 5.79 8.13 -11.14
CA SER A 71 5.66 9.24 -10.18
C SER A 71 5.74 8.75 -8.73
N VAL A 72 5.19 7.56 -8.43
CA VAL A 72 5.32 6.96 -7.10
C VAL A 72 6.78 6.61 -6.81
N ALA A 73 7.48 5.94 -7.73
CA ALA A 73 8.89 5.58 -7.55
C ALA A 73 9.75 6.84 -7.34
N HIS A 74 9.59 7.85 -8.20
CA HIS A 74 10.32 9.12 -8.06
C HIS A 74 10.10 9.79 -6.70
N ASN A 75 8.86 9.82 -6.22
CA ASN A 75 8.56 10.43 -4.92
C ASN A 75 9.18 9.64 -3.76
N LEU A 76 9.22 8.31 -3.85
CA LEU A 76 9.88 7.48 -2.84
C LEU A 76 11.39 7.74 -2.81
N ASP A 77 12.05 7.80 -3.97
CA ASP A 77 13.49 8.10 -4.07
C ASP A 77 13.83 9.47 -3.44
N LEU A 78 12.98 10.47 -3.66
CA LEU A 78 13.12 11.80 -3.06
C LEU A 78 12.97 11.77 -1.53
N LEU A 79 11.97 11.04 -1.03
CA LEU A 79 11.73 10.91 0.41
C LEU A 79 12.84 10.14 1.11
N GLU A 80 13.36 9.07 0.48
CA GLU A 80 14.50 8.30 0.97
C GLU A 80 15.74 9.20 1.07
N THR A 81 16.10 9.89 -0.01
CA THR A 81 17.24 10.81 -0.04
C THR A 81 17.13 11.91 1.03
N TYR A 82 15.92 12.42 1.25
CA TYR A 82 15.67 13.42 2.29
C TYR A 82 15.83 12.83 3.69
N ALA A 83 15.28 11.64 3.94
CA ALA A 83 15.36 10.98 5.23
C ALA A 83 16.82 10.66 5.61
N GLU A 84 17.60 10.12 4.68
CA GLU A 84 19.02 9.83 4.88
C GLU A 84 19.81 11.10 5.23
N ARG A 85 19.60 12.18 4.47
CA ARG A 85 20.26 13.47 4.71
C ARG A 85 20.02 14.02 6.10
N HIS A 86 18.86 13.74 6.68
CA HIS A 86 18.42 14.31 7.95
C HIS A 86 18.38 13.30 9.10
N GLY A 87 18.85 12.06 8.89
CA GLY A 87 18.85 11.01 9.90
C GLY A 87 17.44 10.60 10.36
N LEU A 88 16.45 10.67 9.47
CA LEU A 88 15.08 10.24 9.73
C LEU A 88 14.90 8.77 9.39
N ALA A 89 14.02 8.10 10.13
CA ALA A 89 13.58 6.75 9.74
C ALA A 89 12.73 6.82 8.47
N PHE A 90 12.97 5.90 7.54
CA PHE A 90 12.21 5.76 6.30
C PHE A 90 11.70 4.32 6.18
N ALA A 91 10.38 4.20 6.08
CA ALA A 91 9.54 3.02 5.78
C ALA A 91 10.06 1.65 6.27
#